data_AF-A0A1I5U0S5-F1
#
_entry.id   AF-A0A1I5U0S5-F1
#
_cell.length_a   1.000
_cell.length_b   1.000
_cell.length_c   1.000
_cell.angle_alpha   90.00
_cell.angle_beta   90.00
_cell.angle_gamma   90.00
#
_symmetry.space_group_name_H-M   'P 1'
#
loop_
_entity.id
_entity.type
_entity.pdbx_description
1 polymer ?
#
loop_
_entity_poly.entity_id
_entity_poly.type
_entity_poly.pdbx_seq_one_letter_code
_entity_poly.pdbx_strand_id
1 'polypeptide(L)'
;MDIFEDLNIEEEKLHPKYKLVRDNLKFTGEQEILKDWIEGFEDRDNKIVKEFQTTFHSAFWEFYLFAIFKKLNFEIDFSKDRPDFIIESPNKLYIEAVVSNIKQKGKQEIERTLGDTLSMLEPPFLQKNFYKELDESIVRHSNAILSKSKKYLNEYSKLNYIDNTTPYIIALSAYDQINYGNQYIYPIMALLYGAYYDVETDSYIKKEFILKPDSQAEIPIGLFRNNEMEHISAIIFSATVTLGKLTSLSLSQNKSPLKTNFVITIRHDIDKPHWQLQVIDEDNPEELVDGLFIFHNPFAKNKLDMSVFKNKGIMQITADEKGYVFKNDRLPLFSRLNNFLRNNLIINSLAFKAFNTFNIKDYYRVSFYEILEIDLEIEPKEMTILDVDNDSLYFNLPYIVDLEEKDISLIQRFNLKEKDIIVAIIYAKLDNQGNTSQWFIHSIL
;
A
#
# COMPACT_ATOMS: atom_id res chain seq x y z
N MET A 1 16.28 -8.50 22.61
CA MET A 1 15.74 -9.73 22.00
C MET A 1 16.51 -9.99 20.71
N ASP A 2 16.94 -11.22 20.47
CA ASP A 2 17.57 -11.62 19.20
C ASP A 2 16.61 -12.51 18.41
N ILE A 3 16.02 -11.96 17.34
CA ILE A 3 15.04 -12.68 16.50
C ILE A 3 15.70 -13.70 15.55
N PHE A 4 17.03 -13.68 15.44
CA PHE A 4 17.82 -14.61 14.61
C PHE A 4 18.56 -15.65 15.44
N GLU A 5 18.29 -15.74 16.75
CA GLU A 5 18.91 -16.75 17.61
C GLU A 5 18.58 -18.17 17.14
N ASP A 6 19.52 -19.09 17.31
CA ASP A 6 19.32 -20.50 16.95
C ASP A 6 18.52 -21.21 18.04
N LEU A 7 17.23 -21.44 17.75
CA LEU A 7 16.31 -22.17 18.62
C LEU A 7 16.37 -23.71 18.43
N ASN A 8 17.34 -24.23 17.66
CA ASN A 8 17.43 -25.64 17.28
C ASN A 8 16.15 -26.18 16.60
N ILE A 9 15.51 -25.36 15.75
CA ILE A 9 14.34 -25.74 14.96
C ILE A 9 14.83 -26.39 13.66
N GLU A 10 14.24 -27.53 13.27
CA GLU A 10 14.51 -28.18 11.99
C GLU A 10 14.29 -27.22 10.80
N GLU A 11 15.20 -27.21 9.83
CA GLU A 11 15.25 -26.24 8.72
C GLU A 11 14.00 -26.28 7.83
N GLU A 12 13.31 -27.43 7.76
CA GLU A 12 12.05 -27.64 7.06
C GLU A 12 10.86 -26.97 7.76
N LYS A 13 10.95 -26.76 9.08
CA LYS A 13 9.94 -26.07 9.89
C LYS A 13 10.09 -24.55 9.86
N LEU A 14 11.24 -24.05 9.39
CA LEU A 14 11.48 -22.62 9.24
C LEU A 14 10.72 -22.04 8.05
N HIS A 15 10.11 -20.88 8.26
CA HIS A 15 9.36 -20.19 7.24
C HIS A 15 10.30 -19.74 6.09
N PRO A 16 9.92 -19.91 4.81
CA PRO A 16 10.75 -19.52 3.67
C PRO A 16 11.23 -18.06 3.69
N LYS A 17 10.38 -17.12 4.14
CA LYS A 17 10.75 -15.70 4.30
C LYS A 17 11.75 -15.48 5.42
N TYR A 18 11.64 -16.21 6.53
CA TYR A 18 12.62 -16.12 7.61
C TYR A 18 14.00 -16.52 7.09
N LYS A 19 14.08 -17.68 6.41
CA LYS A 19 15.32 -18.15 5.76
C LYS A 19 15.86 -17.14 4.76
N LEU A 20 15.00 -16.56 3.93
CA LEU A 20 15.40 -15.52 2.97
C LEU A 20 16.06 -14.32 3.66
N VAL A 21 15.47 -13.81 4.75
CA VAL A 21 16.02 -12.67 5.48
C VAL A 21 17.27 -13.06 6.26
N ARG A 22 17.32 -14.24 6.89
CA ARG A 22 18.46 -14.74 7.68
C ARG A 22 19.69 -14.99 6.81
N ASP A 23 19.53 -15.67 5.68
CA ASP A 23 20.64 -16.28 4.93
C ASP A 23 21.14 -15.45 3.75
N ASN A 24 20.33 -14.53 3.23
CA ASN A 24 20.66 -13.80 2.01
C ASN A 24 21.41 -12.49 2.33
N LEU A 25 22.67 -12.40 1.90
CA LEU A 25 23.52 -11.22 2.09
C LEU A 25 22.94 -9.91 1.49
N LYS A 26 21.98 -10.01 0.57
CA LYS A 26 21.25 -8.86 0.01
C LYS A 26 20.24 -8.24 0.98
N PHE A 27 19.93 -8.90 2.10
CA PHE A 27 18.96 -8.47 3.11
C PHE A 27 19.62 -7.85 4.36
N THR A 28 20.91 -7.50 4.31
CA THR A 28 21.63 -6.96 5.47
C THR A 28 20.99 -5.67 6.01
N GLY A 29 20.57 -4.74 5.13
CA GLY A 29 19.88 -3.53 5.58
C GLY A 29 18.47 -3.82 6.12
N GLU A 30 17.76 -4.79 5.55
CA GLU A 30 16.46 -5.27 6.03
C GLU A 30 16.56 -5.92 7.43
N GLN A 31 17.65 -6.63 7.72
CA GLN A 31 17.96 -7.14 9.05
C GLN A 31 18.16 -5.98 10.06
N GLU A 32 18.88 -4.92 9.67
CA GLU A 32 19.04 -3.72 10.51
C GLU A 32 17.71 -3.00 10.77
N ILE A 33 16.86 -2.85 9.75
CA ILE A 33 15.51 -2.30 9.93
C ILE A 33 14.68 -3.14 10.91
N LEU A 34 14.75 -4.48 10.83
CA LEU A 34 14.06 -5.35 11.78
C LEU A 34 14.58 -5.19 13.20
N LYS A 35 15.91 -5.07 13.39
CA LYS A 35 16.51 -4.80 14.70
C LYS A 35 16.02 -3.46 15.28
N ASP A 36 15.96 -2.42 14.46
CA ASP A 36 15.42 -1.11 14.85
C ASP A 36 13.94 -1.20 15.25
N TRP A 37 13.14 -2.00 14.52
CA TRP A 37 11.72 -2.21 14.81
C TRP A 37 11.52 -2.83 16.19
N ILE A 38 12.30 -3.84 16.55
CA ILE A 38 12.11 -4.61 17.79
C ILE A 38 12.88 -4.04 19.00
N GLU A 39 13.64 -2.97 18.82
CA GLU A 39 14.41 -2.38 19.92
C GLU A 39 13.45 -1.82 20.99
N GLY A 40 13.45 -2.47 22.16
CA GLY A 40 12.56 -2.18 23.28
C GLY A 40 11.29 -3.05 23.32
N PHE A 41 11.12 -3.99 22.39
CA PHE A 41 10.00 -4.95 22.41
C PHE A 41 10.23 -6.00 23.50
N GLU A 42 9.20 -6.28 24.32
CA GLU A 42 9.24 -7.33 25.34
C GLU A 42 8.47 -8.58 24.88
N ASP A 43 9.16 -9.73 24.80
CA ASP A 43 8.54 -11.03 24.51
C ASP A 43 7.91 -11.62 25.78
N ARG A 44 6.67 -11.19 26.07
CA ARG A 44 5.98 -11.45 27.34
C ARG A 44 5.68 -12.93 27.58
N ASP A 45 5.48 -13.71 26.53
CA ASP A 45 5.12 -15.13 26.63
C ASP A 45 6.20 -16.08 26.06
N ASN A 46 7.36 -15.54 25.67
CA ASN A 46 8.51 -16.24 25.09
C ASN A 46 8.17 -17.04 23.82
N LYS A 47 7.25 -16.53 23.00
CA LYS A 47 6.85 -17.18 21.74
C LYS A 47 7.21 -16.40 20.50
N ILE A 48 7.34 -15.07 20.58
CA ILE A 48 7.36 -14.23 19.38
C ILE A 48 8.56 -14.53 18.47
N VAL A 49 9.72 -14.88 19.06
CA VAL A 49 10.91 -15.29 18.30
C VAL A 49 10.63 -16.58 17.51
N LYS A 50 10.11 -17.61 18.17
CA LYS A 50 9.75 -18.88 17.52
C LYS A 50 8.68 -18.67 16.44
N GLU A 51 7.69 -17.82 16.70
CA GLU A 51 6.64 -17.50 15.73
C GLU A 51 7.21 -16.76 14.52
N PHE A 52 8.12 -15.80 14.72
CA PHE A 52 8.83 -15.14 13.62
C PHE A 52 9.59 -16.14 12.74
N GLN A 53 10.23 -17.14 13.35
CA GLN A 53 11.00 -18.17 12.62
C GLN A 53 10.11 -19.18 11.88
N THR A 54 8.93 -19.52 12.40
CA THR A 54 8.11 -20.65 11.89
C THR A 54 6.83 -20.23 11.15
N THR A 55 6.18 -19.14 11.54
CA THR A 55 4.94 -18.64 10.91
C THR A 55 5.11 -17.26 10.28
N PHE A 56 6.08 -16.49 10.73
CA PHE A 56 6.57 -15.22 10.18
C PHE A 56 5.57 -14.05 10.19
N HIS A 57 4.42 -14.12 9.51
CA HIS A 57 3.57 -12.93 9.26
C HIS A 57 3.00 -12.30 10.54
N SER A 58 2.55 -13.11 11.50
CA SER A 58 1.96 -12.58 12.74
C SER A 58 2.98 -11.78 13.54
N ALA A 59 4.13 -12.38 13.85
CA ALA A 59 5.22 -11.72 14.56
C ALA A 59 5.76 -10.51 13.76
N PHE A 60 5.90 -10.62 12.44
CA PHE A 60 6.33 -9.52 11.58
C PHE A 60 5.36 -8.32 11.66
N TRP A 61 4.05 -8.58 11.71
CA TRP A 61 3.04 -7.53 11.87
C TRP A 61 3.08 -6.89 13.25
N GLU A 62 3.27 -7.67 14.32
CA GLU A 62 3.45 -7.15 15.68
C GLU A 62 4.72 -6.29 15.80
N PHE A 63 5.85 -6.73 15.23
CA PHE A 63 7.08 -5.93 15.20
C PHE A 63 6.87 -4.60 14.47
N TYR A 64 6.16 -4.62 13.34
CA TYR A 64 5.83 -3.40 12.61
C TYR A 64 4.92 -2.47 13.41
N LEU A 65 3.86 -2.99 14.05
CA LEU A 65 2.96 -2.19 14.89
C LEU A 65 3.71 -1.55 16.06
N PHE A 66 4.56 -2.31 16.74
CA PHE A 66 5.41 -1.77 17.79
C PHE A 66 6.31 -0.64 17.28
N ALA A 67 6.96 -0.81 16.12
CA ALA A 67 7.77 0.23 15.50
C ALA A 67 6.96 1.50 15.17
N ILE A 68 5.71 1.34 14.72
CA ILE A 68 4.78 2.46 14.48
C ILE A 68 4.48 3.18 15.79
N PHE A 69 4.07 2.45 16.84
CA PHE A 69 3.74 3.06 18.14
C PHE A 69 4.95 3.76 18.78
N LYS A 70 6.15 3.17 18.67
CA LYS A 70 7.42 3.80 19.06
C LYS A 70 7.67 5.09 18.28
N LYS A 71 7.54 5.09 16.94
CA LYS A 71 7.69 6.31 16.10
C LYS A 71 6.68 7.39 16.48
N LEU A 72 5.49 7.01 16.93
CA LEU A 72 4.44 7.94 17.38
C LEU A 72 4.59 8.38 18.84
N ASN A 73 5.63 7.92 19.55
CA ASN A 73 5.90 8.16 20.98
C ASN A 73 4.76 7.69 21.90
N PHE A 74 4.18 6.53 21.59
CA PHE A 74 3.16 5.92 22.44
C PHE A 74 3.83 5.17 23.60
N GLU A 75 3.20 5.22 24.77
CA GLU A 75 3.62 4.43 25.93
C GLU A 75 2.85 3.11 25.93
N ILE A 76 3.59 2.00 25.99
CA ILE A 76 3.03 0.64 25.90
C ILE A 76 3.26 -0.08 27.22
N ASP A 77 2.19 -0.63 27.80
CA ASP A 77 2.26 -1.52 28.95
C ASP A 77 2.52 -2.97 28.49
N PHE A 78 3.70 -3.50 28.82
CA PHE A 78 4.08 -4.89 28.57
C PHE A 78 3.79 -5.83 29.75
N SER A 79 3.17 -5.34 30.85
CA SER A 79 2.88 -6.16 32.04
C SER A 79 1.80 -7.22 31.83
N LYS A 80 1.05 -7.15 30.71
CA LYS A 80 -0.03 -8.08 30.33
C LYS A 80 0.26 -8.69 28.98
N ASP A 81 -0.08 -9.96 28.82
CA ASP A 81 0.16 -10.74 27.60
C ASP A 81 -0.96 -10.63 26.56
N ARG A 82 -2.04 -9.90 26.87
CA ARG A 82 -3.17 -9.68 25.97
C ARG A 82 -3.99 -8.43 26.38
N PRO A 83 -4.62 -7.72 25.44
CA PRO A 83 -4.41 -7.75 23.99
C PRO A 83 -2.96 -7.48 23.61
N ASP A 84 -2.59 -7.75 22.35
CA ASP A 84 -1.18 -7.69 21.91
C ASP A 84 -0.48 -6.35 22.24
N PHE A 85 -1.22 -5.24 22.23
CA PHE A 85 -0.75 -3.94 22.74
C PHE A 85 -1.78 -3.26 23.65
N ILE A 86 -1.31 -2.84 24.83
CA ILE A 86 -2.01 -1.92 25.72
C ILE A 86 -1.27 -0.59 25.65
N ILE A 87 -1.89 0.41 25.04
CA ILE A 87 -1.35 1.78 25.00
C ILE A 87 -1.86 2.50 26.24
N GLU A 88 -0.99 3.15 27.01
CA GLU A 88 -1.36 3.98 28.16
C GLU A 88 -1.42 5.48 27.79
N SER A 89 -0.59 5.91 26.84
CA SER A 89 -0.47 7.29 26.38
C SER A 89 -0.23 7.33 24.86
N PRO A 90 -0.79 8.29 24.10
CA PRO A 90 -1.45 9.53 24.52
C PRO A 90 -2.86 9.35 25.08
N ASN A 91 -3.55 8.27 24.67
CA ASN A 91 -4.83 7.85 25.21
C ASN A 91 -4.74 6.36 25.50
N LYS A 92 -5.48 5.88 26.51
CA LYS A 92 -5.57 4.45 26.77
C LYS A 92 -6.26 3.76 25.60
N LEU A 93 -5.63 2.73 25.03
CA LEU A 93 -6.16 1.94 23.89
C LEU A 93 -5.82 0.46 24.04
N TYR A 94 -6.72 -0.39 23.58
CA TYR A 94 -6.46 -1.83 23.44
C TYR A 94 -6.38 -2.20 21.96
N ILE A 95 -5.26 -2.79 21.54
CA ILE A 95 -5.02 -3.15 20.14
C ILE A 95 -4.66 -4.64 20.05
N GLU A 96 -5.45 -5.38 19.28
CA GLU A 96 -5.19 -6.80 18.99
C GLU A 96 -4.76 -6.95 17.53
N ALA A 97 -3.59 -7.56 17.32
CA ALA A 97 -3.02 -7.81 16.01
C ALA A 97 -3.58 -9.12 15.40
N VAL A 98 -3.78 -9.08 14.08
CA VAL A 98 -4.20 -10.24 13.31
C VAL A 98 -3.70 -10.16 11.88
N VAL A 99 -3.46 -11.32 11.28
CA VAL A 99 -3.14 -11.45 9.87
C VAL A 99 -4.22 -12.28 9.16
N SER A 100 -4.58 -11.91 7.94
CA SER A 100 -5.41 -12.75 7.09
C SER A 100 -4.54 -13.51 6.10
N ASN A 101 -4.24 -14.78 6.40
CA ASN A 101 -3.37 -15.61 5.55
C ASN A 101 -4.11 -16.21 4.36
N ILE A 102 -3.36 -16.70 3.36
CA ILE A 102 -3.87 -17.51 2.25
C ILE A 102 -4.71 -18.69 2.79
N LYS A 103 -5.80 -19.03 2.10
CA LYS A 103 -6.58 -20.24 2.44
C LYS A 103 -5.70 -21.49 2.32
N GLN A 104 -5.89 -22.48 3.20
CA GLN A 104 -5.03 -23.68 3.24
C GLN A 104 -4.95 -24.46 1.93
N LYS A 105 -6.04 -24.48 1.13
CA LYS A 105 -6.10 -25.13 -0.19
C LYS A 105 -5.88 -24.15 -1.36
N GLY A 106 -5.41 -22.94 -1.07
CA GLY A 106 -5.10 -21.91 -2.07
C GLY A 106 -3.68 -22.06 -2.60
N LYS A 107 -3.34 -21.28 -3.64
CA LYS A 107 -1.98 -21.19 -4.19
C LYS A 107 -1.07 -20.54 -3.14
N GLN A 108 -0.11 -21.29 -2.60
CA GLN A 108 0.70 -20.86 -1.46
C GLN A 108 1.79 -19.87 -1.89
N GLU A 109 2.35 -19.10 -0.94
CA GLU A 109 3.39 -18.10 -1.23
C GLU A 109 4.62 -18.67 -1.94
N ILE A 110 4.97 -19.94 -1.66
CA ILE A 110 6.11 -20.61 -2.28
C ILE A 110 5.96 -20.77 -3.79
N GLU A 111 4.74 -20.70 -4.32
CA GLU A 111 4.43 -20.80 -5.74
C GLU A 111 4.47 -19.42 -6.44
N ARG A 112 4.95 -18.37 -5.75
CA ARG A 112 4.96 -17.00 -6.28
C ARG A 112 5.94 -16.90 -7.44
N THR A 113 5.46 -16.36 -8.55
CA THR A 113 6.21 -16.14 -9.78
C THR A 113 6.65 -14.68 -9.94
N LEU A 114 7.50 -14.42 -10.94
CA LEU A 114 7.82 -13.05 -11.35
C LEU A 114 6.57 -12.31 -11.84
N GLY A 115 5.64 -12.99 -12.52
CA GLY A 115 4.37 -12.39 -12.96
C GLY A 115 3.51 -11.93 -11.78
N ASP A 116 3.40 -12.75 -10.73
CA ASP A 116 2.70 -12.38 -9.49
C ASP A 116 3.35 -11.12 -8.85
N THR A 117 4.69 -11.01 -8.91
CA THR A 117 5.43 -9.87 -8.37
C THR A 117 5.27 -8.62 -9.24
N LEU A 118 5.28 -8.74 -10.56
CA LEU A 118 5.09 -7.63 -11.49
C LEU A 118 3.65 -7.11 -11.50
N SER A 119 2.67 -7.92 -11.07
CA SER A 119 1.27 -7.47 -10.94
C SER A 119 1.10 -6.28 -10.00
N MET A 120 2.06 -6.00 -9.10
CA MET A 120 2.06 -4.79 -8.27
C MET A 120 2.07 -3.50 -9.10
N LEU A 121 2.55 -3.56 -10.36
CA LEU A 121 2.58 -2.45 -11.30
C LEU A 121 1.42 -2.49 -12.31
N GLU A 122 0.35 -3.23 -12.01
CA GLU A 122 -0.84 -3.33 -12.85
C GLU A 122 -2.05 -2.70 -12.16
N PRO A 123 -2.75 -1.74 -12.80
CA PRO A 123 -3.92 -1.12 -12.20
C PRO A 123 -5.08 -2.11 -12.06
N PRO A 124 -5.98 -1.90 -11.09
CA PRO A 124 -7.12 -2.79 -10.82
C PRO A 124 -7.93 -3.18 -12.08
N PHE A 125 -8.14 -2.22 -12.98
CA PHE A 125 -8.99 -2.41 -14.15
C PHE A 125 -8.39 -3.30 -15.26
N LEU A 126 -7.11 -3.64 -15.18
CA LEU A 126 -6.47 -4.58 -16.11
C LEU A 126 -6.28 -5.98 -15.50
N GLN A 127 -6.42 -6.11 -14.18
CA GLN A 127 -6.24 -7.38 -13.49
C GLN A 127 -7.42 -8.33 -13.76
N LYS A 128 -7.20 -9.34 -14.60
CA LYS A 128 -8.24 -10.28 -15.07
C LYS A 128 -9.07 -10.95 -13.96
N ASN A 129 -8.46 -11.20 -12.80
CA ASN A 129 -9.12 -11.87 -11.67
C ASN A 129 -9.55 -10.89 -10.56
N PHE A 130 -9.57 -9.59 -10.82
CA PHE A 130 -9.80 -8.55 -9.80
C PHE A 130 -10.96 -8.86 -8.87
N TYR A 131 -12.16 -9.13 -9.38
CA TYR A 131 -13.33 -9.41 -8.54
C TYR A 131 -13.21 -10.70 -7.73
N LYS A 132 -12.60 -11.75 -8.30
CA LYS A 132 -12.36 -13.01 -7.58
C LYS A 132 -11.39 -12.80 -6.43
N GLU A 133 -10.31 -12.06 -6.66
CA GLU A 133 -9.34 -11.73 -5.63
C GLU A 133 -9.97 -10.79 -4.59
N LEU A 134 -10.68 -9.74 -4.99
CA LEU A 134 -11.43 -8.85 -4.10
C LEU A 134 -12.35 -9.65 -3.15
N ASP A 135 -13.16 -10.55 -3.69
CA ASP A 135 -14.09 -11.36 -2.91
C ASP A 135 -13.37 -12.34 -1.97
N GLU A 136 -12.28 -12.97 -2.42
CA GLU A 136 -11.48 -13.85 -1.55
C GLU A 136 -10.85 -13.05 -0.41
N SER A 137 -10.26 -11.87 -0.68
CA SER A 137 -9.70 -10.98 0.35
C SER A 137 -10.77 -10.58 1.39
N ILE A 138 -11.98 -10.22 0.94
CA ILE A 138 -13.11 -9.92 1.83
C ILE A 138 -13.40 -11.11 2.76
N VAL A 139 -13.47 -12.34 2.24
CA VAL A 139 -13.70 -13.54 3.04
C VAL A 139 -12.56 -13.77 4.06
N ARG A 140 -11.31 -13.60 3.65
CA ARG A 140 -10.14 -13.80 4.52
C ARG A 140 -10.09 -12.75 5.64
N HIS A 141 -10.31 -11.47 5.32
CA HIS A 141 -10.38 -10.40 6.31
C HIS A 141 -11.55 -10.58 7.27
N SER A 142 -12.73 -10.96 6.76
CA SER A 142 -13.93 -11.22 7.57
C SER A 142 -13.65 -12.28 8.63
N ASN A 143 -13.05 -13.42 8.26
CA ASN A 143 -12.69 -14.46 9.21
C ASN A 143 -11.71 -13.98 10.29
N ALA A 144 -10.71 -13.19 9.92
CA ALA A 144 -9.72 -12.64 10.86
C ALA A 144 -10.39 -11.67 11.87
N ILE A 145 -11.18 -10.72 11.38
CA ILE A 145 -11.88 -9.73 12.23
C ILE A 145 -12.89 -10.43 13.14
N LEU A 146 -13.72 -11.34 12.61
CA LEU A 146 -14.71 -12.07 13.39
C LEU A 146 -14.08 -12.95 14.48
N SER A 147 -12.91 -13.54 14.21
CA SER A 147 -12.16 -14.30 15.22
C SER A 147 -11.76 -13.42 16.41
N LYS A 148 -11.17 -12.25 16.16
CA LYS A 148 -10.74 -11.32 17.23
C LYS A 148 -11.92 -10.63 17.92
N SER A 149 -12.99 -10.35 17.19
CA SER A 149 -14.27 -9.88 17.73
C SER A 149 -14.83 -10.86 18.77
N LYS A 150 -14.91 -12.15 18.42
CA LYS A 150 -15.36 -13.21 19.34
C LYS A 150 -14.43 -13.37 20.55
N LYS A 151 -13.11 -13.30 20.35
CA LYS A 151 -12.12 -13.40 21.42
C LYS A 151 -12.30 -12.28 22.44
N TYR A 152 -12.54 -11.05 21.99
CA TYR A 152 -12.81 -9.92 22.89
C TYR A 152 -14.08 -10.13 23.72
N LEU A 153 -15.20 -10.45 23.07
CA LEU A 153 -16.49 -10.62 23.73
C LEU A 153 -16.51 -11.80 24.70
N ASN A 154 -15.83 -12.89 24.37
CA ASN A 154 -15.87 -14.12 25.17
C ASN A 154 -14.80 -14.18 26.25
N GLU A 155 -13.66 -13.52 26.05
CA GLU A 155 -12.48 -13.65 26.90
C GLU A 155 -12.01 -12.29 27.42
N TYR A 156 -11.57 -11.38 26.55
CA TYR A 156 -10.82 -10.19 26.99
C TYR A 156 -11.66 -9.23 27.83
N SER A 157 -12.91 -8.99 27.43
CA SER A 157 -13.84 -8.10 28.14
C SER A 157 -14.15 -8.53 29.59
N LYS A 158 -13.80 -9.77 29.98
CA LYS A 158 -14.01 -10.34 31.31
C LYS A 158 -12.76 -10.26 32.20
N LEU A 159 -11.62 -9.82 31.66
CA LEU A 159 -10.37 -9.69 32.40
C LEU A 159 -10.42 -8.45 33.31
N ASN A 160 -9.87 -8.57 34.51
CA ASN A 160 -9.95 -7.52 35.53
C ASN A 160 -9.18 -6.24 35.20
N TYR A 161 -8.19 -6.32 34.30
CA TYR A 161 -7.37 -5.20 33.84
C TYR A 161 -7.88 -4.59 32.52
N ILE A 162 -9.00 -5.10 31.97
CA ILE A 162 -9.64 -4.55 30.78
C ILE A 162 -10.79 -3.63 31.19
N ASP A 163 -10.63 -2.35 30.90
CA ASP A 163 -11.69 -1.36 31.02
C ASP A 163 -12.55 -1.35 29.75
N ASN A 164 -13.77 -1.86 29.85
CA ASN A 164 -14.73 -1.92 28.74
C ASN A 164 -15.25 -0.54 28.26
N THR A 165 -14.77 0.57 28.83
CA THR A 165 -14.98 1.94 28.32
C THR A 165 -13.82 2.45 27.45
N THR A 166 -12.72 1.71 27.41
CA THR A 166 -11.55 2.01 26.57
C THR A 166 -11.81 1.55 25.13
N PRO A 167 -11.34 2.30 24.10
CA PRO A 167 -11.41 1.85 22.71
C PRO A 167 -10.68 0.53 22.47
N TYR A 168 -11.35 -0.43 21.81
CA TYR A 168 -10.77 -1.69 21.37
C TYR A 168 -10.63 -1.69 19.84
N ILE A 169 -9.42 -1.93 19.37
CA ILE A 169 -9.03 -1.81 17.97
C ILE A 169 -8.48 -3.15 17.51
N ILE A 170 -8.82 -3.55 16.29
CA ILE A 170 -8.18 -4.69 15.63
C ILE A 170 -7.21 -4.14 14.60
N ALA A 171 -5.96 -4.59 14.65
CA ALA A 171 -4.94 -4.26 13.67
C ALA A 171 -4.75 -5.44 12.71
N LEU A 172 -5.22 -5.31 11.47
CA LEU A 172 -5.24 -6.34 10.44
C LEU A 172 -4.16 -6.08 9.37
N SER A 173 -3.28 -7.06 9.15
CA SER A 173 -2.41 -7.09 7.96
C SER A 173 -2.84 -8.17 6.97
N ALA A 174 -2.79 -7.83 5.69
CA ALA A 174 -3.32 -8.67 4.63
C ALA A 174 -2.23 -9.52 3.95
N TYR A 175 -2.36 -10.84 4.04
CA TYR A 175 -1.53 -11.86 3.36
C TYR A 175 -2.42 -12.93 2.71
N ASP A 176 -3.59 -12.51 2.23
CA ASP A 176 -4.73 -13.39 1.92
C ASP A 176 -4.60 -14.10 0.57
N GLN A 177 -3.66 -13.68 -0.27
CA GLN A 177 -3.43 -14.18 -1.63
C GLN A 177 -1.95 -14.21 -1.98
N ILE A 178 -1.60 -14.93 -3.04
CA ILE A 178 -0.21 -15.02 -3.49
C ILE A 178 0.37 -13.68 -3.93
N ASN A 179 -0.46 -12.75 -4.36
CA ASN A 179 -0.12 -11.38 -4.78
C ASN A 179 -0.61 -10.34 -3.75
N TYR A 180 -0.67 -10.69 -2.45
CA TYR A 180 -0.89 -9.68 -1.41
C TYR A 180 0.08 -8.50 -1.59
N GLY A 181 -0.39 -7.29 -1.34
CA GLY A 181 0.28 -6.03 -1.69
C GLY A 181 -0.40 -5.24 -2.80
N ASN A 182 -1.37 -5.82 -3.51
CA ASN A 182 -2.01 -5.23 -4.69
C ASN A 182 -3.51 -4.94 -4.53
N GLN A 183 -4.11 -5.40 -3.43
CA GLN A 183 -5.54 -5.27 -3.18
C GLN A 183 -5.95 -3.87 -2.68
N TYR A 184 -4.98 -3.06 -2.24
CA TYR A 184 -5.21 -1.74 -1.65
C TYR A 184 -6.30 -1.76 -0.57
N ILE A 185 -7.14 -0.72 -0.50
CA ILE A 185 -8.24 -0.63 0.47
C ILE A 185 -9.55 -1.26 -0.02
N TYR A 186 -9.63 -1.77 -1.25
CA TYR A 186 -10.90 -2.20 -1.83
C TYR A 186 -11.62 -3.30 -1.03
N PRO A 187 -10.94 -4.38 -0.59
CA PRO A 187 -11.62 -5.43 0.18
C PRO A 187 -12.11 -4.96 1.54
N ILE A 188 -11.31 -4.12 2.23
CA ILE A 188 -11.64 -3.67 3.58
C ILE A 188 -12.74 -2.58 3.55
N MET A 189 -12.78 -1.73 2.52
CA MET A 189 -13.89 -0.79 2.26
C MET A 189 -15.21 -1.54 2.07
N ALA A 190 -15.20 -2.62 1.27
CA ALA A 190 -16.36 -3.48 1.08
C ALA A 190 -16.78 -4.12 2.40
N LEU A 191 -15.84 -4.80 3.08
CA LEU A 191 -16.13 -5.53 4.30
C LEU A 191 -16.67 -4.64 5.42
N LEU A 192 -16.09 -3.46 5.66
CA LEU A 192 -16.47 -2.61 6.78
C LEU A 192 -17.67 -1.73 6.47
N TYR A 193 -17.74 -1.14 5.27
CA TYR A 193 -18.76 -0.14 4.94
C TYR A 193 -19.76 -0.56 3.86
N GLY A 194 -19.66 -1.79 3.35
CA GLY A 194 -20.48 -2.25 2.23
C GLY A 194 -20.14 -1.53 0.92
N ALA A 195 -19.00 -0.85 0.87
CA ALA A 195 -18.50 -0.05 -0.24
C ALA A 195 -17.70 -0.95 -1.20
N TYR A 196 -18.39 -1.62 -2.11
CA TYR A 196 -17.78 -2.55 -3.05
C TYR A 196 -17.23 -1.79 -4.27
N TYR A 197 -15.94 -1.91 -4.58
CA TYR A 197 -15.37 -1.20 -5.72
C TYR A 197 -15.78 -1.86 -7.04
N ASP A 198 -16.34 -1.05 -7.94
CA ASP A 198 -16.70 -1.43 -9.29
C ASP A 198 -15.73 -0.78 -10.28
N VAL A 199 -15.03 -1.63 -11.02
CA VAL A 199 -13.98 -1.25 -11.98
C VAL A 199 -14.55 -0.53 -13.20
N GLU A 200 -15.78 -0.88 -13.59
CA GLU A 200 -16.43 -0.36 -14.80
C GLU A 200 -16.81 1.11 -14.62
N THR A 201 -17.41 1.44 -13.47
CA THR A 201 -17.79 2.82 -13.12
C THR A 201 -16.69 3.59 -12.40
N ASP A 202 -15.59 2.93 -12.03
CA ASP A 202 -14.49 3.49 -11.24
C ASP A 202 -15.00 4.12 -9.92
N SER A 203 -15.90 3.41 -9.24
CA SER A 203 -16.63 3.93 -8.09
C SER A 203 -16.97 2.85 -7.06
N TYR A 204 -17.40 3.25 -5.87
CA TYR A 204 -17.89 2.33 -4.85
C TYR A 204 -19.42 2.17 -4.95
N ILE A 205 -19.89 0.94 -5.14
CA ILE A 205 -21.30 0.57 -5.10
C ILE A 205 -21.67 -0.08 -3.77
N LYS A 206 -22.89 0.16 -3.30
CA LYS A 206 -23.39 -0.42 -2.05
C LYS A 206 -23.77 -1.89 -2.24
N LYS A 207 -23.22 -2.77 -1.39
CA LYS A 207 -23.61 -4.18 -1.29
C LYS A 207 -23.84 -4.57 0.18
N GLU A 208 -24.71 -5.57 0.39
CA GLU A 208 -24.99 -6.15 1.72
C GLU A 208 -24.21 -7.46 1.94
N PHE A 209 -23.91 -8.19 0.87
CA PHE A 209 -23.12 -9.41 0.93
C PHE A 209 -22.32 -9.63 -0.36
N ILE A 210 -21.36 -10.53 -0.30
CA ILE A 210 -20.71 -11.15 -1.45
C ILE A 210 -20.95 -12.66 -1.42
N LEU A 211 -20.79 -13.33 -2.57
CA LEU A 211 -20.71 -14.78 -2.61
C LEU A 211 -19.28 -15.20 -2.34
N LYS A 212 -19.09 -16.09 -1.38
CA LYS A 212 -17.77 -16.67 -1.12
C LYS A 212 -17.25 -17.33 -2.41
N PRO A 213 -16.01 -17.02 -2.85
CA PRO A 213 -15.43 -17.66 -4.02
C PRO A 213 -15.47 -19.18 -3.94
N ASP A 214 -15.77 -19.82 -5.07
CA ASP A 214 -15.89 -21.27 -5.22
C ASP A 214 -17.00 -21.88 -4.31
N SER A 215 -17.96 -21.08 -3.84
CA SER A 215 -19.07 -21.47 -2.98
C SER A 215 -20.34 -20.66 -3.29
N GLN A 216 -21.46 -21.01 -2.65
CA GLN A 216 -22.71 -20.24 -2.67
C GLN A 216 -23.01 -19.62 -1.30
N ALA A 217 -22.06 -19.70 -0.36
CA ALA A 217 -22.22 -19.09 0.95
C ALA A 217 -22.15 -17.57 0.84
N GLU A 218 -23.18 -16.89 1.35
CA GLU A 218 -23.20 -15.44 1.48
C GLU A 218 -22.31 -15.01 2.63
N ILE A 219 -21.39 -14.08 2.37
CA ILE A 219 -20.59 -13.42 3.39
C ILE A 219 -21.15 -12.01 3.55
N PRO A 220 -21.73 -11.66 4.72
CA PRO A 220 -22.20 -10.31 4.96
C PRO A 220 -21.03 -9.34 4.97
N ILE A 221 -21.26 -8.16 4.39
CA ILE A 221 -20.33 -7.05 4.38
C ILE A 221 -21.02 -5.80 4.95
N GLY A 222 -20.26 -4.74 5.23
CA GLY A 222 -20.78 -3.59 5.93
C GLY A 222 -20.82 -3.78 7.45
N LEU A 223 -19.80 -4.42 8.02
CA LEU A 223 -19.71 -4.72 9.46
C LEU A 223 -19.85 -3.47 10.37
N PHE A 224 -19.58 -2.28 9.85
CA PHE A 224 -19.68 -0.99 10.53
C PHE A 224 -20.92 -0.17 10.11
N ARG A 225 -21.96 -0.84 9.60
CA ARG A 225 -23.24 -0.21 9.23
C ARG A 225 -24.35 -0.36 10.26
N ASN A 226 -24.10 -1.12 11.32
CA ASN A 226 -25.01 -1.32 12.45
C ASN A 226 -24.23 -1.54 13.75
N ASN A 227 -24.93 -1.85 14.83
CA ASN A 227 -24.36 -2.04 16.16
C ASN A 227 -23.84 -3.46 16.45
N GLU A 228 -23.83 -4.40 15.49
CA GLU A 228 -23.33 -5.77 15.71
C GLU A 228 -21.85 -5.81 16.09
N MET A 229 -21.08 -4.81 15.67
CA MET A 229 -19.65 -4.65 15.98
C MET A 229 -19.38 -3.42 16.85
N GLU A 230 -20.34 -2.94 17.65
CA GLU A 230 -20.19 -1.72 18.45
C GLU A 230 -19.04 -1.78 19.49
N HIS A 231 -18.57 -2.96 19.86
CA HIS A 231 -17.41 -3.14 20.74
C HIS A 231 -16.06 -2.88 20.04
N ILE A 232 -16.03 -2.80 18.72
CA ILE A 232 -14.82 -2.46 17.95
C ILE A 232 -14.86 -0.99 17.57
N SER A 233 -13.88 -0.23 18.04
CA SER A 233 -13.74 1.21 17.81
C SER A 233 -13.29 1.55 16.40
N ALA A 234 -12.31 0.81 15.89
CA ALA A 234 -11.71 1.01 14.57
C ALA A 234 -10.95 -0.24 14.12
N ILE A 235 -10.61 -0.30 12.84
CA ILE A 235 -9.65 -1.25 12.26
C ILE A 235 -8.41 -0.48 11.79
N ILE A 236 -7.23 -0.82 12.30
CA ILE A 236 -5.96 -0.45 11.66
C ILE A 236 -5.69 -1.49 10.58
N PHE A 237 -5.35 -1.06 9.36
CA PHE A 237 -5.20 -1.96 8.22
C PHE A 237 -3.99 -1.61 7.37
N SER A 238 -3.31 -2.65 6.87
CA SER A 238 -2.34 -2.50 5.79
C SER A 238 -2.36 -3.71 4.85
N ALA A 239 -2.29 -3.43 3.55
CA ALA A 239 -2.03 -4.42 2.52
C ALA A 239 -0.55 -4.52 2.13
N THR A 240 0.29 -3.57 2.56
CA THR A 240 1.62 -3.33 1.98
C THR A 240 2.77 -3.55 2.96
N VAL A 241 2.51 -4.13 4.14
CA VAL A 241 3.56 -4.57 5.09
C VAL A 241 4.12 -5.91 4.62
N THR A 242 5.13 -5.85 3.75
CA THR A 242 5.79 -7.00 3.15
C THR A 242 7.31 -6.89 3.31
N LEU A 243 8.09 -7.87 2.85
CA LEU A 243 9.55 -7.70 2.78
C LEU A 243 9.96 -6.46 1.95
N GLY A 244 9.13 -6.05 0.99
CA GLY A 244 9.33 -4.80 0.25
C GLY A 244 9.29 -3.56 1.15
N LYS A 245 8.56 -3.58 2.27
CA LYS A 245 8.60 -2.49 3.27
C LYS A 245 9.98 -2.38 3.91
N LEU A 246 10.56 -3.51 4.31
CA LEU A 246 11.93 -3.53 4.85
C LEU A 246 12.92 -3.01 3.82
N THR A 247 12.86 -3.50 2.58
CA THR A 247 13.75 -3.04 1.51
C THR A 247 13.58 -1.54 1.25
N SER A 248 12.35 -1.04 1.22
CA SER A 248 12.05 0.37 1.01
C SER A 248 12.67 1.26 2.10
N LEU A 249 12.49 0.89 3.37
CA LEU A 249 13.08 1.64 4.49
C LEU A 249 14.60 1.52 4.55
N SER A 250 15.14 0.34 4.23
CA SER A 250 16.58 0.10 4.12
C SER A 250 17.23 1.00 3.06
N LEU A 251 16.58 1.15 1.90
CA LEU A 251 17.00 2.08 0.84
C LEU A 251 16.86 3.54 1.28
N SER A 252 15.73 3.89 1.87
CA SER A 252 15.42 5.25 2.35
C SER A 252 16.41 5.75 3.40
N GLN A 253 16.91 4.84 4.26
CA GLN A 253 17.81 5.16 5.36
C GLN A 253 19.27 4.76 5.10
N ASN A 254 19.58 4.30 3.88
CA ASN A 254 20.92 3.85 3.48
C ASN A 254 21.53 2.78 4.43
N LYS A 255 20.71 1.84 4.91
CA LYS A 255 21.11 0.85 5.93
C LYS A 255 21.99 -0.27 5.37
N SER A 256 21.95 -0.51 4.05
CA SER A 256 22.77 -1.52 3.39
C SER A 256 23.83 -0.89 2.49
N PRO A 257 25.11 -1.27 2.61
CA PRO A 257 26.11 -0.92 1.62
C PRO A 257 25.88 -1.64 0.28
N LEU A 258 25.15 -2.77 0.30
CA LEU A 258 24.79 -3.56 -0.88
C LEU A 258 23.39 -3.18 -1.35
N LYS A 259 23.31 -2.19 -2.22
CA LYS A 259 22.07 -1.71 -2.84
C LYS A 259 21.68 -2.56 -4.06
N THR A 260 21.50 -3.86 -3.90
CA THR A 260 21.16 -4.76 -5.03
C THR A 260 19.68 -4.74 -5.41
N ASN A 261 18.83 -4.25 -4.52
CA ASN A 261 17.38 -4.22 -4.69
C ASN A 261 16.93 -2.83 -5.14
N PHE A 262 15.77 -2.76 -5.78
CA PHE A 262 15.06 -1.53 -6.03
C PHE A 262 13.60 -1.67 -5.64
N VAL A 263 12.99 -0.53 -5.35
CA VAL A 263 11.58 -0.43 -5.00
C VAL A 263 10.91 0.65 -5.84
N ILE A 264 9.77 0.32 -6.42
CA ILE A 264 8.85 1.28 -7.04
C ILE A 264 7.54 1.23 -6.25
N THR A 265 7.07 2.37 -5.79
CA THR A 265 5.77 2.50 -5.15
C THR A 265 4.78 3.18 -6.08
N ILE A 266 3.53 2.71 -6.02
CA ILE A 266 2.38 3.36 -6.68
C ILE A 266 1.56 4.05 -5.60
N ARG A 267 1.19 5.31 -5.81
CA ARG A 267 0.40 6.12 -4.90
C ARG A 267 -0.82 6.68 -5.61
N HIS A 268 -1.91 6.82 -4.86
CA HIS A 268 -3.15 7.38 -5.38
C HIS A 268 -3.33 8.82 -4.89
N ASP A 269 -3.57 9.73 -5.82
CA ASP A 269 -3.85 11.15 -5.61
C ASP A 269 -5.32 11.45 -5.95
N ILE A 270 -5.86 12.51 -5.38
CA ILE A 270 -7.18 13.04 -5.74
C ILE A 270 -7.11 13.96 -6.97
N ASP A 271 -5.95 14.54 -7.23
CA ASP A 271 -5.70 15.39 -8.38
C ASP A 271 -5.04 14.61 -9.50
N LYS A 272 -5.30 14.99 -10.76
CA LYS A 272 -4.65 14.36 -11.92
C LYS A 272 -3.17 14.78 -12.01
N PRO A 273 -2.25 13.87 -12.38
CA PRO A 273 -2.49 12.45 -12.62
C PRO A 273 -2.78 11.69 -11.31
N HIS A 274 -3.86 10.90 -11.28
CA HIS A 274 -4.31 10.25 -10.05
C HIS A 274 -3.33 9.19 -9.56
N TRP A 275 -2.46 8.67 -10.42
CA TRP A 275 -1.48 7.65 -10.03
C TRP A 275 -0.07 8.19 -10.12
N GLN A 276 0.53 8.35 -8.95
CA GLN A 276 1.89 8.85 -8.79
C GLN A 276 2.85 7.69 -8.57
N LEU A 277 4.04 7.79 -9.18
CA LEU A 277 5.10 6.80 -9.00
C LEU A 277 6.26 7.39 -8.23
N GLN A 278 6.88 6.55 -7.41
CA GLN A 278 8.06 6.92 -6.66
C GLN A 278 9.05 5.75 -6.67
N VAL A 279 10.24 5.98 -7.24
CA VAL A 279 11.39 5.09 -7.10
C VAL A 279 12.06 5.42 -5.77
N ILE A 280 12.27 4.42 -4.92
CA ILE A 280 12.75 4.65 -3.55
C ILE A 280 14.28 4.71 -3.50
N ASP A 281 14.78 5.80 -2.93
CA ASP A 281 16.16 6.04 -2.54
C ASP A 281 16.23 7.00 -1.33
N GLU A 282 17.41 7.52 -1.03
CA GLU A 282 17.63 8.43 0.11
C GLU A 282 16.98 9.81 -0.11
N ASP A 283 16.84 10.24 -1.37
CA ASP A 283 16.28 11.54 -1.73
C ASP A 283 14.75 11.47 -1.89
N ASN A 284 14.24 10.27 -2.21
CA ASN A 284 12.81 9.96 -2.36
C ASN A 284 12.40 8.84 -1.40
N PRO A 285 12.44 9.06 -0.08
CA PRO A 285 12.24 8.01 0.91
C PRO A 285 10.77 7.60 1.02
N GLU A 286 10.56 6.36 1.45
CA GLU A 286 9.28 5.90 1.99
C GLU A 286 9.28 6.06 3.51
N GLU A 287 8.17 6.53 4.08
CA GLU A 287 8.02 6.65 5.53
C GLU A 287 7.52 5.35 6.16
N LEU A 288 7.89 5.10 7.43
CA LEU A 288 7.45 3.90 8.16
C LEU A 288 5.92 3.73 8.14
N VAL A 289 5.17 4.82 8.25
CA VAL A 289 3.69 4.84 8.28
C VAL A 289 3.02 4.66 6.92
N ASP A 290 3.75 4.81 5.81
CA ASP A 290 3.18 4.72 4.46
C ASP A 290 2.55 3.33 4.24
N GLY A 291 1.29 3.34 3.79
CA GLY A 291 0.49 2.14 3.57
C GLY A 291 -0.34 1.68 4.77
N LEU A 292 -0.45 2.50 5.82
CA LEU A 292 -1.32 2.27 6.96
C LEU A 292 -2.62 3.09 6.85
N PHE A 293 -3.75 2.44 7.15
CA PHE A 293 -5.08 3.00 7.10
C PHE A 293 -5.82 2.75 8.42
N ILE A 294 -6.69 3.66 8.84
CA ILE A 294 -7.57 3.49 10.00
C ILE A 294 -9.00 3.69 9.57
N PHE A 295 -9.81 2.64 9.70
CA PHE A 295 -11.23 2.64 9.40
C PHE A 295 -12.02 2.77 10.70
N HIS A 296 -12.70 3.89 10.88
CA HIS A 296 -13.47 4.18 12.09
C HIS A 296 -14.84 3.52 12.04
N ASN A 297 -15.28 2.94 13.15
CA ASN A 297 -16.65 2.44 13.28
C ASN A 297 -17.60 3.55 13.77
N PRO A 298 -18.55 4.03 12.95
CA PRO A 298 -19.47 5.09 13.37
C PRO A 298 -20.41 4.64 14.50
N PHE A 299 -20.66 3.34 14.64
CA PHE A 299 -21.49 2.70 15.67
C PHE A 299 -20.69 2.20 16.88
N ALA A 300 -19.39 2.50 16.98
CA ALA A 300 -18.61 2.10 18.14
C ALA A 300 -19.16 2.72 19.44
N LYS A 301 -19.31 1.88 20.47
CA LYS A 301 -19.68 2.26 21.83
C LYS A 301 -18.63 3.17 22.45
N ASN A 302 -17.35 2.82 22.29
CA ASN A 302 -16.21 3.64 22.70
C ASN A 302 -15.47 4.05 21.43
N LYS A 303 -15.58 5.30 21.00
CA LYS A 303 -14.97 5.77 19.74
C LYS A 303 -13.48 6.01 19.92
N LEU A 304 -12.70 5.64 18.90
CA LEU A 304 -11.31 6.09 18.79
C LEU A 304 -11.30 7.59 18.52
N ASP A 305 -10.62 8.35 19.37
CA ASP A 305 -10.36 9.76 19.09
C ASP A 305 -9.42 9.88 17.88
N MET A 306 -9.91 10.52 16.81
CA MET A 306 -9.17 10.75 15.57
C MET A 306 -7.91 11.59 15.79
N SER A 307 -7.85 12.39 16.86
CA SER A 307 -6.70 13.23 17.19
C SER A 307 -5.43 12.42 17.47
N VAL A 308 -5.58 11.18 17.96
CA VAL A 308 -4.47 10.26 18.28
C VAL A 308 -3.57 10.01 17.07
N PHE A 309 -4.17 9.89 15.89
CA PHE A 309 -3.45 9.59 14.63
C PHE A 309 -3.51 10.75 13.62
N LYS A 310 -3.91 11.95 14.06
CA LYS A 310 -4.02 13.13 13.17
C LYS A 310 -2.63 13.63 12.80
N ASN A 311 -2.43 13.94 11.51
CA ASN A 311 -1.18 14.47 10.95
C ASN A 311 0.03 13.56 11.24
N LYS A 312 -0.17 12.25 11.09
CA LYS A 312 0.85 11.22 11.36
C LYS A 312 1.24 10.43 10.10
N GLY A 313 0.82 10.85 8.90
CA GLY A 313 1.01 10.11 7.66
C GLY A 313 0.14 8.85 7.52
N ILE A 314 -0.87 8.69 8.38
CA ILE A 314 -1.77 7.54 8.40
C ILE A 314 -3.15 8.00 7.91
N MET A 315 -3.64 7.38 6.84
CA MET A 315 -4.95 7.73 6.30
C MET A 315 -6.06 7.27 7.24
N GLN A 316 -6.91 8.21 7.66
CA GLN A 316 -8.10 7.91 8.45
C GLN A 316 -9.36 8.01 7.60
N ILE A 317 -10.20 6.99 7.66
CA ILE A 317 -11.43 6.85 6.87
C ILE A 317 -12.61 6.78 7.83
N THR A 318 -13.59 7.65 7.63
CA THR A 318 -14.86 7.66 8.36
C THR A 318 -16.03 7.54 7.39
N ALA A 319 -17.09 6.84 7.79
CA ALA A 319 -18.32 6.71 7.01
C ALA A 319 -19.50 7.33 7.77
N ASP A 320 -20.36 8.04 7.05
CA ASP A 320 -21.66 8.52 7.53
C ASP A 320 -22.73 8.41 6.43
N GLU A 321 -23.92 8.97 6.65
CA GLU A 321 -25.02 8.95 5.67
C GLU A 321 -24.70 9.71 4.37
N LYS A 322 -23.71 10.61 4.38
CA LYS A 322 -23.29 11.42 3.22
C LYS A 322 -22.20 10.73 2.39
N GLY A 323 -21.60 9.66 2.91
CA GLY A 323 -20.59 8.87 2.21
C GLY A 323 -19.33 8.65 3.05
N TYR A 324 -18.18 8.68 2.38
CA TYR A 324 -16.89 8.37 2.98
C TYR A 324 -16.00 9.61 2.99
N VAL A 325 -15.36 9.87 4.12
CA VAL A 325 -14.39 10.96 4.27
C VAL A 325 -13.01 10.37 4.49
N PHE A 326 -12.09 10.69 3.59
CA PHE A 326 -10.69 10.30 3.64
C PHE A 326 -9.89 11.49 4.16
N LYS A 327 -9.22 11.33 5.31
CA LYS A 327 -8.34 12.35 5.89
C LYS A 327 -6.91 11.83 5.88
N ASN A 328 -6.04 12.51 5.16
CA ASN A 328 -4.62 12.20 5.13
C ASN A 328 -3.79 13.47 4.95
N ASP A 329 -2.52 13.38 5.32
CA ASP A 329 -1.48 14.39 5.15
C ASP A 329 -0.36 13.90 4.21
N ARG A 330 -0.51 12.70 3.64
CA ARG A 330 0.37 12.10 2.62
C ARG A 330 -0.44 11.45 1.50
N LEU A 331 0.21 11.11 0.38
CA LEU A 331 -0.44 10.32 -0.65
C LEU A 331 -0.51 8.85 -0.23
N PRO A 332 -1.70 8.23 -0.17
CA PRO A 332 -1.83 6.82 0.19
C PRO A 332 -1.04 5.91 -0.75
N LEU A 333 -0.37 4.94 -0.16
CA LEU A 333 0.36 3.90 -0.89
C LEU A 333 -0.63 2.84 -1.38
N PHE A 334 -0.69 2.64 -2.70
CA PHE A 334 -1.48 1.61 -3.35
C PHE A 334 -0.79 0.24 -3.29
N SER A 335 0.40 0.15 -3.89
CA SER A 335 1.18 -1.08 -4.01
C SER A 335 2.67 -0.78 -4.01
N ARG A 336 3.48 -1.85 -3.89
CA ARG A 336 4.94 -1.77 -3.95
C ARG A 336 5.51 -2.93 -4.75
N LEU A 337 6.30 -2.63 -5.77
CA LEU A 337 7.19 -3.59 -6.39
C LEU A 337 8.54 -3.58 -5.65
N ASN A 338 9.02 -4.77 -5.25
CA ASN A 338 10.40 -4.98 -4.79
C ASN A 338 11.06 -6.04 -5.66
N ASN A 339 12.28 -5.78 -6.15
CA ASN A 339 13.02 -6.72 -6.98
C ASN A 339 14.55 -6.60 -6.82
N PHE A 340 15.27 -7.68 -7.07
CA PHE A 340 16.72 -7.86 -6.86
C PHE A 340 17.61 -7.46 -8.04
N LEU A 341 17.01 -7.00 -9.15
CA LEU A 341 17.70 -6.65 -10.40
C LEU A 341 17.83 -5.14 -10.54
N ARG A 342 18.56 -4.50 -9.62
CA ARG A 342 18.77 -3.04 -9.69
C ARG A 342 19.61 -2.68 -10.92
N ASN A 343 18.93 -2.12 -11.92
CA ASN A 343 19.50 -1.55 -13.12
C ASN A 343 18.64 -0.34 -13.51
N ASN A 344 19.24 0.85 -13.64
CA ASN A 344 18.49 2.08 -13.85
C ASN A 344 17.64 2.07 -15.13
N LEU A 345 18.10 1.43 -16.21
CA LEU A 345 17.33 1.33 -17.45
C LEU A 345 16.08 0.47 -17.25
N ILE A 346 16.22 -0.67 -16.55
CA ILE A 346 15.09 -1.55 -16.24
C ILE A 346 14.10 -0.83 -15.31
N ILE A 347 14.60 -0.13 -14.29
CA ILE A 347 13.77 0.60 -13.33
C ILE A 347 12.98 1.70 -14.04
N ASN A 348 13.64 2.52 -14.86
CA ASN A 348 12.99 3.60 -15.59
C ASN A 348 11.96 3.05 -16.58
N SER A 349 12.29 1.99 -17.33
CA SER A 349 11.34 1.34 -18.24
C SER A 349 10.11 0.80 -17.51
N LEU A 350 10.29 0.12 -16.38
CA LEU A 350 9.18 -0.37 -15.56
C LEU A 350 8.34 0.77 -14.97
N ALA A 351 8.99 1.83 -14.49
CA ALA A 351 8.31 3.00 -13.93
C ALA A 351 7.49 3.72 -15.00
N PHE A 352 8.06 4.00 -16.19
CA PHE A 352 7.35 4.70 -17.26
C PHE A 352 6.17 3.89 -17.78
N LYS A 353 6.39 2.58 -18.01
CA LYS A 353 5.32 1.67 -18.41
C LYS A 353 4.20 1.65 -17.38
N ALA A 354 4.53 1.56 -16.09
CA ALA A 354 3.55 1.58 -15.02
C ALA A 354 2.81 2.93 -14.95
N PHE A 355 3.50 4.07 -14.97
CA PHE A 355 2.89 5.40 -14.99
C PHE A 355 1.88 5.53 -16.14
N ASN A 356 2.28 5.17 -17.36
CA ASN A 356 1.41 5.23 -18.54
C ASN A 356 0.20 4.31 -18.43
N THR A 357 0.39 3.11 -17.89
CA THR A 357 -0.69 2.13 -17.76
C THR A 357 -1.71 2.54 -16.70
N PHE A 358 -1.25 3.04 -15.55
CA PHE A 358 -2.13 3.51 -14.47
C PHE A 358 -2.88 4.79 -14.86
N ASN A 359 -2.22 5.73 -15.55
CA ASN A 359 -2.81 7.03 -15.91
C ASN A 359 -3.42 7.08 -17.31
N ILE A 360 -3.68 5.92 -17.94
CA ILE A 360 -4.29 5.88 -19.28
C ILE A 360 -5.67 6.55 -19.33
N LYS A 361 -6.48 6.39 -18.27
CA LYS A 361 -7.79 7.05 -18.14
C LYS A 361 -7.69 8.55 -17.82
N ASP A 362 -6.53 8.99 -17.32
CA ASP A 362 -6.26 10.40 -17.07
C ASP A 362 -5.68 11.12 -18.28
N TYR A 363 -5.29 10.37 -19.32
CA TYR A 363 -4.65 10.86 -20.53
C TYR A 363 -3.29 11.52 -20.26
N TYR A 364 -2.56 11.01 -19.26
CA TYR A 364 -1.17 11.38 -18.99
C TYR A 364 -0.21 10.33 -19.54
N ARG A 365 0.94 10.79 -20.04
CA ARG A 365 2.00 9.93 -20.54
C ARG A 365 3.36 10.49 -20.16
N VAL A 366 4.25 9.60 -19.73
CA VAL A 366 5.68 9.86 -19.58
C VAL A 366 6.44 9.07 -20.62
N SER A 367 7.43 9.70 -21.26
CA SER A 367 8.36 9.02 -22.16
C SER A 367 9.64 9.84 -22.35
N PHE A 368 10.56 9.27 -23.12
CA PHE A 368 11.62 10.00 -23.80
C PHE A 368 11.06 10.61 -25.08
N TYR A 369 11.21 11.92 -25.23
CA TYR A 369 10.69 12.68 -26.35
C TYR A 369 11.82 13.39 -27.08
N GLU A 370 11.99 13.16 -28.37
CA GLU A 370 12.83 13.98 -29.24
C GLU A 370 12.05 15.22 -29.65
N ILE A 371 12.65 16.40 -29.46
CA ILE A 371 12.07 17.67 -29.92
C ILE A 371 12.27 17.77 -31.42
N LEU A 372 11.18 17.78 -32.20
CA LEU A 372 11.24 17.95 -33.65
C LEU A 372 11.23 19.42 -34.05
N GLU A 373 10.43 20.24 -33.37
CA GLU A 373 10.23 21.66 -33.69
C GLU A 373 9.78 22.42 -32.45
N ILE A 374 10.20 23.69 -32.33
CA ILE A 374 9.71 24.63 -31.32
C ILE A 374 9.28 25.90 -32.06
N ASP A 375 7.98 26.18 -32.09
CA ASP A 375 7.44 27.40 -32.71
C ASP A 375 6.90 28.34 -31.64
N LEU A 376 7.67 29.42 -31.38
CA LEU A 376 7.32 30.46 -30.43
C LEU A 376 6.72 31.70 -31.11
N GLU A 377 6.53 31.68 -32.42
CA GLU A 377 6.01 32.80 -33.21
C GLU A 377 4.50 32.69 -33.48
N ILE A 378 3.91 31.51 -33.27
CA ILE A 378 2.47 31.23 -33.37
C ILE A 378 1.72 31.37 -32.03
N GLU A 379 0.38 31.40 -32.08
CA GLU A 379 -0.50 31.42 -30.90
C GLU A 379 -1.62 30.36 -31.04
N PRO A 380 -1.72 29.37 -30.12
CA PRO A 380 -0.80 29.14 -29.01
C PRO A 380 0.60 28.78 -29.51
N LYS A 381 1.62 29.05 -28.70
CA LYS A 381 2.99 28.59 -28.97
C LYS A 381 3.05 27.07 -28.83
N GLU A 382 3.79 26.40 -29.69
CA GLU A 382 3.76 24.94 -29.74
C GLU A 382 5.17 24.33 -29.78
N MET A 383 5.25 23.08 -29.36
CA MET A 383 6.41 22.22 -29.57
C MET A 383 5.92 20.91 -30.20
N THR A 384 6.61 20.46 -31.24
CA THR A 384 6.38 19.14 -31.82
C THR A 384 7.39 18.17 -31.23
N ILE A 385 6.92 17.08 -30.63
CA ILE A 385 7.76 16.07 -29.99
C ILE A 385 7.44 14.65 -30.48
N LEU A 386 8.46 13.79 -30.55
CA LEU A 386 8.31 12.40 -30.97
C LEU A 386 8.70 11.46 -29.82
N ASP A 387 7.82 10.54 -29.46
CA ASP A 387 8.12 9.53 -28.44
C ASP A 387 9.12 8.49 -28.95
N VAL A 388 10.38 8.55 -28.52
CA VAL A 388 11.43 7.66 -29.04
C VAL A 388 11.50 6.30 -28.34
N ASP A 389 10.70 6.07 -27.29
CA ASP A 389 10.62 4.81 -26.54
C ASP A 389 9.38 3.98 -26.93
N ASN A 390 8.64 4.41 -27.96
CA ASN A 390 7.42 3.75 -28.40
C ASN A 390 7.72 2.47 -29.19
N ASP A 391 7.73 1.33 -28.51
CA ASP A 391 7.87 -0.03 -29.08
C ASP A 391 6.68 -0.48 -29.97
N SER A 392 5.71 0.40 -30.26
CA SER A 392 4.53 0.03 -31.06
C SER A 392 4.90 -0.20 -32.54
N LEU A 393 4.45 -1.32 -33.12
CA LEU A 393 4.56 -1.66 -34.55
C LEU A 393 3.79 -0.71 -35.50
N TYR A 394 3.19 0.35 -34.99
CA TYR A 394 2.39 1.33 -35.73
C TYR A 394 3.15 2.65 -35.87
N PHE A 395 2.81 3.44 -36.90
CA PHE A 395 3.43 4.74 -37.17
C PHE A 395 3.51 5.60 -35.90
N ASN A 396 4.73 5.95 -35.51
CA ASN A 396 5.00 6.79 -34.37
C ASN A 396 4.72 8.25 -34.77
N LEU A 397 3.50 8.72 -34.54
CA LEU A 397 3.08 10.07 -34.89
C LEU A 397 3.60 11.05 -33.83
N PRO A 398 4.17 12.20 -34.25
CA PRO A 398 4.54 13.26 -33.32
C PRO A 398 3.34 13.81 -32.56
N TYR A 399 3.59 14.27 -31.34
CA TYR A 399 2.67 15.05 -30.54
C TYR A 399 2.95 16.54 -30.79
N ILE A 400 1.89 17.30 -31.03
CA ILE A 400 1.93 18.76 -30.99
C ILE A 400 1.45 19.16 -29.60
N VAL A 401 2.32 19.82 -28.83
CA VAL A 401 2.02 20.27 -27.46
C VAL A 401 1.95 21.78 -27.40
N ASP A 402 0.88 22.31 -26.80
CA ASP A 402 0.77 23.73 -26.47
C ASP A 402 1.73 24.06 -25.32
N LEU A 403 2.43 25.19 -25.44
CA LEU A 403 3.38 25.69 -24.45
C LEU A 403 2.77 26.80 -23.61
N GLU A 404 2.78 26.61 -22.29
CA GLU A 404 2.45 27.64 -21.32
C GLU A 404 3.69 28.48 -20.95
N GLU A 405 3.52 29.61 -20.26
CA GLU A 405 4.64 30.48 -19.87
C GLU A 405 5.73 29.75 -19.05
N LYS A 406 5.31 28.78 -18.22
CA LYS A 406 6.21 27.91 -17.45
C LYS A 406 7.11 27.06 -18.36
N ASP A 407 6.55 26.57 -19.48
CA ASP A 407 7.24 25.66 -20.40
C ASP A 407 8.26 26.46 -21.22
N ILE A 408 7.87 27.64 -21.68
CA ILE A 408 8.77 28.60 -22.34
C ILE A 408 9.95 28.95 -21.44
N SER A 409 9.68 29.19 -20.15
CA SER A 409 10.72 29.48 -19.17
C SER A 409 11.70 28.31 -18.98
N LEU A 410 11.20 27.07 -18.98
CA LEU A 410 12.03 25.86 -18.91
C LEU A 410 12.89 25.68 -20.17
N ILE A 411 12.28 25.82 -21.35
CA ILE A 411 12.97 25.75 -22.64
C ILE A 411 14.14 26.74 -22.68
N GLN A 412 13.91 28.00 -22.28
CA GLN A 412 14.95 29.02 -22.24
C GLN A 412 16.02 28.74 -21.18
N ARG A 413 15.61 28.30 -19.97
CA ARG A 413 16.52 28.00 -18.86
C ARG A 413 17.49 26.87 -19.20
N PHE A 414 16.99 25.80 -19.82
CA PHE A 414 17.79 24.64 -20.21
C PHE A 414 18.36 24.74 -21.62
N ASN A 415 18.02 25.81 -22.37
CA ASN A 415 18.44 26.04 -23.75
C ASN A 415 18.10 24.85 -24.66
N LEU A 416 16.88 24.33 -24.52
CA LEU A 416 16.38 23.19 -25.30
C LEU A 416 16.24 23.56 -26.78
N LYS A 417 16.59 22.64 -27.67
CA LYS A 417 16.61 22.82 -29.12
C LYS A 417 16.03 21.60 -29.83
N GLU A 418 15.75 21.76 -31.12
CA GLU A 418 15.46 20.64 -32.01
C GLU A 418 16.55 19.55 -31.90
N LYS A 419 16.11 18.29 -31.91
CA LYS A 419 16.86 17.05 -31.72
C LYS A 419 17.34 16.76 -30.30
N ASP A 420 17.08 17.65 -29.34
CA ASP A 420 17.29 17.31 -27.94
C ASP A 420 16.28 16.22 -27.52
N ILE A 421 16.74 15.28 -26.70
CA ILE A 421 15.88 14.26 -26.08
C ILE A 421 15.61 14.71 -24.65
N ILE A 422 14.34 14.86 -24.31
CA ILE A 422 13.86 15.20 -22.97
C ILE A 422 13.06 14.05 -22.39
N VAL A 423 13.08 13.92 -21.07
CA VAL A 423 12.07 13.13 -20.35
C VAL A 423 10.97 14.09 -19.96
N ALA A 424 9.75 13.85 -20.42
CA ALA A 424 8.62 14.72 -20.10
C ALA A 424 7.39 13.91 -19.75
N ILE A 425 6.54 14.52 -18.91
CA ILE A 425 5.16 14.10 -18.71
C ILE A 425 4.30 15.04 -19.55
N ILE A 426 3.52 14.49 -20.46
CA ILE A 426 2.52 15.21 -21.25
C ILE A 426 1.12 14.75 -20.87
N TYR A 427 0.13 15.61 -21.09
CA TYR A 427 -1.27 15.25 -20.89
C TYR A 427 -2.15 15.81 -22.00
N ALA A 428 -3.27 15.12 -22.26
CA ALA A 428 -4.26 15.56 -23.23
C ALA A 428 -5.49 16.17 -22.56
N LYS A 429 -6.00 17.26 -23.13
CA LYS A 429 -7.37 17.72 -22.91
C LYS A 429 -8.29 17.05 -23.92
N LEU A 430 -9.49 16.70 -23.47
CA LEU A 430 -10.50 16.09 -24.32
C LEU A 430 -11.54 17.12 -24.72
N ASP A 431 -12.11 16.97 -25.92
CA ASP A 431 -13.32 17.67 -26.31
C ASP A 431 -14.57 17.09 -25.59
N ASN A 432 -15.73 17.72 -25.82
CA ASN A 432 -17.01 17.27 -25.22
C ASN A 432 -17.45 15.87 -25.69
N GLN A 433 -16.81 15.30 -26.71
CA GLN A 433 -17.07 13.96 -27.23
C GLN A 433 -16.05 12.93 -26.71
N GLY A 434 -15.07 13.36 -25.90
CA GLY A 434 -14.02 12.50 -25.35
C GLY A 434 -12.85 12.25 -26.31
N ASN A 435 -12.77 12.97 -27.44
CA ASN A 435 -11.62 12.88 -28.33
C ASN A 435 -10.50 13.79 -27.82
N THR A 436 -9.24 13.35 -27.98
CA THR A 436 -8.08 14.19 -27.70
C THR A 436 -8.12 15.43 -28.58
N SER A 437 -8.25 16.59 -27.96
CA SER A 437 -8.29 17.88 -28.66
C SER A 437 -6.92 18.53 -28.73
N GLN A 438 -6.13 18.46 -27.65
CA GLN A 438 -4.82 19.13 -27.56
C GLN A 438 -3.93 18.49 -26.48
N TRP A 439 -2.62 18.48 -26.69
CA TRP A 439 -1.63 18.04 -25.71
C TRP A 439 -0.92 19.21 -25.05
N PHE A 440 -0.43 19.01 -23.83
CA PHE A 440 0.27 20.00 -23.02
C PHE A 440 1.42 19.35 -22.26
N ILE A 441 2.43 20.15 -21.90
CA ILE A 441 3.50 19.72 -21.00
C ILE A 441 3.02 19.83 -19.55
N HIS A 442 3.05 18.72 -18.82
CA HIS A 442 2.86 18.72 -17.38
C HIS A 442 4.18 19.10 -16.69
N SER A 443 5.25 18.37 -17.00
CA SER A 443 6.60 18.57 -16.45
C SER A 443 7.68 18.03 -17.39
N ILE A 444 8.90 18.56 -17.26
CA ILE A 444 10.14 18.03 -17.84
C ILE A 444 11.00 17.57 -16.66
N LEU A 445 11.42 16.30 -16.66
CA LEU A 445 12.05 15.60 -15.53
C LEU A 445 13.58 15.69 -15.52
#